data_AF-A0A8T6WQC9-F1
#
_entry.id   AF-A0A8T6WQC9-F1
#
_cell.length_a   1.000
_cell.length_b   1.000
_cell.length_c   1.000
_cell.angle_alpha   90.00
_cell.angle_beta   90.00
_cell.angle_gamma   90.00
#
_symmetry.space_group_name_H-M   'P 1'
#
loop_
_entity.id
_entity.type
_entity.pdbx_description
1 polymer ?
#
loop_
_entity_poly.entity_id
_entity_poly.type
_entity_poly.pdbx_seq_one_letter_code
_entity_poly.pdbx_strand_id
1 'polypeptide(L)'
;GKELAPRVAAALNAGCFTECQELEILENGWMRVKRLTYGGSVVSTEMAKSTPIIASLYPRKEIETKRRSEGKILEIEFAPVEPKTKLIEKREKSKGLADLENAQIIVSGGRGFQTQEDLEMLRELAQTLNGEVGCSRPIAADQGWMEDWVGISGKKVTPRLYLACGISGTIQHAAGIRESRLIVSINKDALAGINQLSDYSIIGDIYEVVPALIKALKELG
;
A
#
# COMPACT_ATOMS: atom_id res chain seq x y z
N GLY A 1 -7.75 4.08 -13.85
CA GLY A 1 -8.67 3.01 -13.41
C GLY A 1 -9.74 3.55 -12.48
N LYS A 2 -9.41 3.76 -11.20
CA LYS A 2 -10.37 4.11 -10.14
C LYS A 2 -11.14 5.41 -10.38
N GLU A 3 -10.51 6.42 -10.99
CA GLU A 3 -11.19 7.69 -11.32
C GLU A 3 -12.12 7.57 -12.54
N LEU A 4 -11.71 6.81 -13.56
CA LEU A 4 -12.44 6.68 -14.82
C LEU A 4 -13.67 5.79 -14.68
N ALA A 5 -13.55 4.66 -13.98
CA ALA A 5 -14.62 3.67 -13.82
C ALA A 5 -15.96 4.26 -13.35
N PRO A 6 -16.04 5.06 -12.26
CA PRO A 6 -17.30 5.63 -11.80
C PRO A 6 -17.88 6.65 -12.80
N ARG A 7 -17.04 7.41 -13.52
CA ARG A 7 -17.53 8.36 -14.54
C ARG A 7 -18.18 7.63 -15.72
N VAL A 8 -17.54 6.58 -16.21
CA VAL A 8 -18.09 5.73 -17.29
C VAL A 8 -19.37 5.05 -16.82
N ALA A 9 -19.39 4.50 -15.61
CA ALA A 9 -20.56 3.85 -15.06
C ALA A 9 -21.75 4.82 -14.95
N ALA A 10 -21.52 6.04 -14.46
CA ALA A 10 -22.55 7.07 -14.37
C ALA A 10 -23.10 7.45 -15.76
N ALA A 11 -22.21 7.65 -16.75
CA ALA A 11 -22.62 8.00 -18.12
C ALA A 11 -23.46 6.90 -18.80
N LEU A 12 -23.22 5.64 -18.45
CA LEU A 12 -23.94 4.47 -18.99
C LEU A 12 -25.12 4.01 -18.12
N ASN A 13 -25.38 4.68 -16.99
CA ASN A 13 -26.31 4.22 -15.96
C ASN A 13 -26.06 2.75 -15.54
N ALA A 14 -24.78 2.41 -15.37
CA ALA A 14 -24.29 1.06 -15.12
C ALA A 14 -23.87 0.86 -13.67
N GLY A 15 -23.80 -0.41 -13.25
CA GLY A 15 -23.19 -0.78 -11.96
C GLY A 15 -21.69 -0.51 -11.97
N CYS A 16 -21.13 -0.06 -10.85
CA CYS A 16 -19.70 0.22 -10.71
C CYS A 16 -19.10 -0.49 -9.49
N PHE A 17 -18.03 -1.24 -9.71
CA PHE A 17 -17.19 -1.76 -8.64
C PHE A 17 -15.74 -1.31 -8.83
N THR A 18 -15.09 -0.90 -7.74
CA THR A 18 -13.69 -0.48 -7.78
C THR A 18 -12.84 -1.31 -6.84
N GLU A 19 -11.58 -1.54 -7.23
CA GLU A 19 -10.63 -2.35 -6.45
C GLU A 19 -11.10 -3.79 -6.22
N CYS A 20 -11.72 -4.38 -7.24
CA CYS A 20 -12.16 -5.77 -7.21
C CYS A 20 -10.96 -6.72 -7.10
N GLN A 21 -11.06 -7.69 -6.19
CA GLN A 21 -10.10 -8.79 -6.10
C GLN A 21 -10.58 -9.98 -6.92
N GLU A 22 -11.84 -10.38 -6.77
CA GLU A 22 -12.41 -11.49 -7.54
C GLU A 22 -13.63 -11.01 -8.33
N LEU A 23 -13.77 -11.54 -9.53
CA LEU A 23 -14.92 -11.34 -10.41
C LEU A 23 -15.44 -12.71 -10.84
N GLU A 24 -16.75 -12.91 -10.73
CA GLU A 24 -17.44 -14.12 -11.16
C GLU A 24 -18.71 -13.72 -11.92
N ILE A 25 -18.87 -14.21 -13.14
CA ILE A 25 -20.15 -14.12 -13.86
C ILE A 25 -20.94 -15.37 -13.49
N LEU A 26 -22.10 -15.18 -12.87
CA LEU A 26 -23.00 -16.25 -12.47
C LEU A 26 -23.82 -16.74 -13.67
N GLU A 27 -24.37 -17.95 -13.56
CA GLU A 27 -25.20 -18.56 -14.62
C GLU A 27 -26.40 -17.69 -15.02
N ASN A 28 -26.94 -16.90 -14.09
CA ASN A 28 -28.03 -15.96 -14.34
C ASN A 28 -27.58 -14.63 -14.98
N GLY A 29 -26.31 -14.53 -15.39
CA GLY A 29 -25.71 -13.35 -16.01
C GLY A 29 -25.36 -12.21 -15.04
N TRP A 30 -25.61 -12.36 -13.74
CA TRP A 30 -25.21 -11.36 -12.75
C TRP A 30 -23.71 -11.46 -12.47
N MET A 31 -23.09 -10.34 -12.14
CA MET A 31 -21.70 -10.34 -11.70
C MET A 31 -21.64 -10.31 -10.19
N ARG A 32 -20.92 -11.28 -9.62
CA ARG A 32 -20.50 -11.29 -8.23
C ARG A 32 -19.06 -10.79 -8.14
N VAL A 33 -18.81 -9.94 -7.16
CA VAL A 33 -17.52 -9.31 -6.92
C VAL A 33 -17.13 -9.53 -5.47
N LYS A 34 -15.86 -9.85 -5.23
CA LYS A 34 -15.26 -9.72 -3.89
C LYS A 34 -14.26 -8.58 -3.89
N ARG A 35 -14.34 -7.72 -2.88
CA ARG A 35 -13.40 -6.62 -2.67
C ARG A 35 -13.21 -6.30 -1.19
N LEU A 36 -12.08 -5.69 -0.89
CA LEU A 36 -11.77 -5.21 0.45
C LEU A 36 -12.54 -3.92 0.77
N THR A 37 -13.19 -3.88 1.91
CA THR A 37 -13.90 -2.71 2.44
C THR A 37 -13.41 -2.40 3.86
N TYR A 38 -13.82 -1.25 4.42
CA TYR A 38 -13.44 -0.81 5.78
C TYR A 38 -11.92 -0.75 6.01
N GLY A 39 -11.17 -0.17 5.06
CA GLY A 39 -9.70 -0.16 5.13
C GLY A 39 -9.06 -1.52 4.92
N GLY A 40 -9.86 -2.51 4.51
CA GLY A 40 -9.45 -3.86 4.20
C GLY A 40 -9.52 -4.86 5.36
N SER A 41 -10.20 -4.50 6.45
CA SER A 41 -10.54 -5.44 7.52
C SER A 41 -11.68 -6.40 7.14
N VAL A 42 -12.43 -6.10 6.06
CA VAL A 42 -13.59 -6.90 5.64
C VAL A 42 -13.46 -7.23 4.15
N VAL A 43 -13.80 -8.47 3.80
CA VAL A 43 -14.07 -8.88 2.41
C VAL A 43 -15.57 -8.78 2.18
N SER A 44 -15.97 -7.82 1.35
CA SER A 44 -17.36 -7.64 0.93
C SER A 44 -17.62 -8.48 -0.32
N THR A 45 -18.72 -9.24 -0.31
CA THR A 45 -19.24 -9.92 -1.50
C THR A 45 -20.45 -9.15 -1.99
N GLU A 46 -20.33 -8.57 -3.18
CA GLU A 46 -21.33 -7.67 -3.77
C GLU A 46 -21.79 -8.22 -5.11
N MET A 47 -23.02 -7.88 -5.52
CA MET A 47 -23.62 -8.39 -6.77
C MET A 47 -24.26 -7.25 -7.54
N ALA A 48 -24.05 -7.23 -8.86
CA ALA A 48 -24.77 -6.34 -9.77
C ALA A 48 -25.55 -7.13 -10.81
N LYS A 49 -26.75 -6.63 -11.10
CA LYS A 49 -27.70 -7.17 -12.08
C LYS A 49 -27.72 -6.36 -13.38
N SER A 50 -27.07 -5.20 -13.41
CA SER A 50 -27.06 -4.29 -14.56
C SER A 50 -26.16 -4.80 -15.68
N THR A 51 -26.43 -4.37 -16.90
CA THR A 51 -25.55 -4.61 -18.06
C THR A 51 -25.48 -3.32 -18.89
N PRO A 52 -24.31 -2.74 -19.18
CA PRO A 52 -22.98 -3.23 -18.81
C PRO A 52 -22.68 -3.06 -17.30
N ILE A 53 -21.61 -3.70 -16.84
CA ILE A 53 -21.05 -3.47 -15.51
C ILE A 53 -19.61 -2.99 -15.67
N ILE A 54 -19.26 -1.93 -14.96
CA ILE A 54 -17.92 -1.38 -14.97
C ILE A 54 -17.20 -1.84 -13.70
N ALA A 55 -16.10 -2.56 -13.87
CA ALA A 55 -15.26 -3.02 -12.76
C ALA A 55 -13.82 -2.55 -12.96
N SER A 56 -13.21 -2.01 -11.90
CA SER A 56 -11.75 -1.83 -11.87
C SER A 56 -11.12 -2.84 -10.92
N LEU A 57 -10.07 -3.52 -11.37
CA LEU A 57 -9.36 -4.54 -10.62
C LEU A 57 -8.29 -3.92 -9.72
N TYR A 58 -8.03 -4.56 -8.58
CA TYR A 58 -6.82 -4.29 -7.81
C TYR A 58 -5.58 -4.63 -8.68
N PRO A 59 -4.52 -3.81 -8.71
CA PRO A 59 -3.32 -4.10 -9.48
C PRO A 59 -2.79 -5.50 -9.13
N ARG A 60 -2.54 -6.32 -10.16
CA ARG A 60 -1.95 -7.65 -10.03
C ARG A 60 -0.68 -7.69 -10.86
N LYS A 61 0.27 -8.54 -10.46
CA LYS A 61 1.38 -8.93 -11.35
C LYS A 61 0.79 -9.52 -12.63
N GLU A 62 1.55 -9.38 -13.71
CA GLU A 62 1.18 -9.79 -15.06
C GLU A 62 0.51 -11.18 -15.07
N ILE A 63 -0.70 -11.25 -15.59
CA ILE A 63 -1.44 -12.51 -15.70
C ILE A 63 -0.97 -13.17 -16.99
N GLU A 64 -0.23 -14.27 -16.87
CA GLU A 64 0.12 -15.09 -18.04
C GLU A 64 -1.15 -15.57 -18.75
N THR A 65 -1.39 -15.07 -19.96
CA THR A 65 -2.44 -15.59 -20.82
C THR A 65 -1.88 -16.74 -21.66
N LYS A 66 -2.46 -17.94 -21.49
CA LYS A 66 -2.12 -19.13 -22.30
C LYS A 66 -2.77 -19.13 -23.69
N ARG A 67 -3.53 -18.09 -24.03
CA ARG A 67 -4.31 -18.05 -25.28
C ARG A 67 -3.77 -16.96 -26.20
N ARG A 68 -3.20 -17.39 -27.32
CA ARG A 68 -2.99 -16.55 -28.50
C ARG A 68 -4.26 -16.64 -29.33
N SER A 69 -5.01 -15.54 -29.42
CA SER A 69 -6.19 -15.43 -30.27
C SER A 69 -5.96 -14.37 -31.32
N GLU A 70 -6.47 -14.60 -32.53
CA GLU A 70 -6.55 -13.54 -33.55
C GLU A 70 -7.64 -12.56 -33.14
N GLY A 71 -7.30 -11.27 -33.06
CA GLY A 71 -8.23 -10.19 -32.74
C GLY A 71 -8.48 -9.33 -33.97
N LYS A 72 -9.69 -8.77 -34.07
CA LYS A 72 -10.02 -7.76 -35.10
C LYS A 72 -9.78 -6.37 -34.53
N ILE A 73 -8.96 -5.56 -35.22
CA ILE A 73 -8.83 -4.14 -34.92
C ILE A 73 -10.06 -3.42 -35.50
N LEU A 74 -10.78 -2.70 -34.66
CA LEU A 74 -11.88 -1.82 -35.05
C LEU A 74 -11.41 -0.38 -34.85
N GLU A 75 -11.33 0.38 -35.94
CA GLU A 75 -11.10 1.82 -35.88
C GLU A 75 -12.43 2.51 -35.59
N ILE A 76 -12.44 3.37 -34.58
CA ILE A 76 -13.61 4.13 -34.17
C ILE A 76 -13.26 5.61 -34.32
N GLU A 77 -14.10 6.36 -35.03
CA GLU A 77 -13.96 7.81 -35.09
C GLU A 77 -14.16 8.41 -33.69
N PHE A 78 -13.12 9.07 -33.19
CA PHE A 78 -13.14 9.76 -31.91
C PHE A 78 -13.32 11.26 -32.13
N ALA A 79 -14.46 11.79 -31.70
CA ALA A 79 -14.66 13.23 -31.62
C ALA A 79 -14.16 13.74 -30.25
N PRO A 80 -13.04 14.48 -30.19
CA PRO A 80 -12.53 15.00 -28.92
C PRO A 80 -13.51 16.02 -28.35
N VAL A 81 -13.88 15.85 -27.09
CA VAL A 81 -14.55 16.86 -26.28
C VAL A 81 -13.52 17.73 -25.58
N GLU A 82 -13.80 19.03 -25.47
CA GLU A 82 -12.92 19.96 -24.77
C GLU A 82 -12.80 19.57 -23.28
N PRO A 83 -11.59 19.28 -22.78
CA PRO A 83 -11.41 18.85 -21.41
C PRO A 83 -11.62 20.03 -20.46
N LYS A 84 -12.41 19.81 -19.40
CA LYS A 84 -12.59 20.81 -18.32
C LYS A 84 -11.37 20.94 -17.40
N THR A 85 -10.34 20.10 -17.60
CA THR A 85 -9.11 20.08 -16.82
C THR A 85 -7.92 20.35 -17.72
N LYS A 86 -6.97 21.16 -17.23
CA LYS A 86 -5.71 21.47 -17.92
C LYS A 86 -4.54 20.93 -17.11
N LEU A 87 -3.70 20.10 -17.73
CA LEU A 87 -2.42 19.68 -17.16
C LEU A 87 -1.47 20.88 -17.20
N ILE A 88 -1.05 21.37 -16.04
CA ILE A 88 -0.10 22.48 -15.93
C ILE A 88 1.34 21.97 -15.84
N GLU A 89 1.57 20.94 -15.03
CA GLU A 89 2.90 20.40 -14.77
C GLU A 89 2.80 18.91 -14.46
N LYS A 90 3.81 18.14 -14.89
CA LYS A 90 4.04 16.75 -14.46
C LYS A 90 5.44 16.69 -13.85
N ARG A 91 5.51 16.48 -12.54
CA ARG A 91 6.78 16.24 -11.83
C ARG A 91 7.01 14.75 -11.72
N GLU A 92 8.21 14.30 -12.08
CA GLU A 92 8.65 12.97 -11.71
C GLU A 92 8.91 12.94 -10.21
N LYS A 93 8.43 11.89 -9.54
CA LYS A 93 8.78 11.65 -8.15
C LYS A 93 10.28 11.32 -8.12
N SER A 94 11.05 11.98 -7.25
CA SER A 94 12.48 11.70 -7.09
C SER A 94 12.71 10.22 -6.74
N LYS A 95 13.87 9.68 -7.13
CA LYS A 95 14.12 8.23 -7.18
C LYS A 95 13.88 7.48 -5.86
N GLY A 96 13.96 8.13 -4.70
CA GLY A 96 13.65 7.49 -3.40
C GLY A 96 12.17 7.13 -3.19
N LEU A 97 11.23 7.70 -3.97
CA LEU A 97 9.78 7.48 -3.83
C LEU A 97 9.26 6.17 -4.46
N ALA A 98 10.07 5.46 -5.26
CA ALA A 98 9.70 4.21 -5.93
C ALA A 98 10.26 2.95 -5.25
N ASP A 99 11.20 3.13 -4.30
CA ASP A 99 11.91 2.03 -3.68
C ASP A 99 11.03 1.29 -2.66
N LEU A 100 10.24 2.00 -1.84
CA LEU A 100 9.44 1.36 -0.78
C LEU A 100 8.41 0.33 -1.29
N GLU A 101 7.78 0.55 -2.45
CA GLU A 101 6.78 -0.39 -2.98
C GLU A 101 7.43 -1.68 -3.53
N ASN A 102 8.70 -1.60 -3.95
CA ASN A 102 9.48 -2.73 -4.46
C ASN A 102 10.49 -3.30 -3.45
N ALA A 103 10.67 -2.61 -2.32
CA ALA A 103 11.64 -2.92 -1.29
C ALA A 103 11.38 -4.32 -0.73
N GLN A 104 12.46 -5.08 -0.61
CA GLN A 104 12.41 -6.40 -0.01
C GLN A 104 12.33 -6.32 1.51
N ILE A 105 13.01 -5.33 2.11
CA ILE A 105 13.05 -5.08 3.54
C ILE A 105 12.76 -3.60 3.75
N ILE A 106 11.86 -3.29 4.68
CA ILE A 106 11.53 -1.91 5.06
C ILE A 106 11.69 -1.77 6.56
N VAL A 107 12.47 -0.77 6.98
CA VAL A 107 12.59 -0.36 8.38
C VAL A 107 11.87 0.98 8.52
N SER A 108 10.76 1.00 9.25
CA SER A 108 9.85 2.15 9.30
C SER A 108 9.76 2.77 10.69
N GLY A 109 9.90 4.10 10.74
CA GLY A 109 9.82 4.90 11.97
C GLY A 109 8.45 5.53 12.23
N GLY A 110 8.06 5.62 13.50
CA GLY A 110 6.85 6.28 13.97
C GLY A 110 7.09 7.37 15.00
N ARG A 111 6.00 7.88 15.61
CA ARG A 111 6.05 8.93 16.66
C ARG A 111 6.83 8.56 17.92
N GLY A 112 7.35 7.33 18.03
CA GLY A 112 8.33 6.99 19.06
C GLY A 112 9.61 7.82 18.95
N PHE A 113 10.00 8.20 17.73
CA PHE A 113 11.13 9.09 17.48
C PHE A 113 10.79 10.54 17.86
N GLN A 114 11.67 11.19 18.61
CA GLN A 114 11.44 12.53 19.18
C GLN A 114 12.00 13.65 18.30
N THR A 115 13.05 13.38 17.52
CA THR A 115 13.68 14.35 16.62
C THR A 115 13.95 13.77 15.24
N GLN A 116 14.23 14.64 14.25
CA GLN A 116 14.58 14.21 12.89
C GLN A 116 15.94 13.51 12.86
N GLU A 117 16.86 13.94 13.70
CA GLU A 117 18.21 13.40 13.86
C GLU A 117 18.17 11.95 14.36
N ASP A 118 17.22 11.62 15.24
CA ASP A 118 17.04 10.25 15.73
C ASP A 118 16.73 9.26 14.62
N LEU A 119 16.16 9.71 13.49
CA LEU A 119 15.91 8.83 12.35
C LEU A 119 17.21 8.26 11.75
N GLU A 120 18.38 8.80 12.09
CA GLU A 120 19.66 8.25 11.62
C GLU A 120 19.89 6.81 12.10
N MET A 121 19.46 6.47 13.31
CA MET A 121 19.54 5.08 13.80
C MET A 121 18.63 4.14 12.98
N LEU A 122 17.53 4.67 12.45
CA LEU A 122 16.63 3.93 11.56
C LEU A 122 17.30 3.69 10.20
N ARG A 123 18.03 4.68 9.68
CA ARG A 123 18.81 4.56 8.43
C ARG A 123 19.94 3.56 8.57
N GLU A 124 20.68 3.59 9.68
CA GLU A 124 21.75 2.63 9.97
C GLU A 124 21.22 1.20 10.05
N LEU A 125 20.06 1.00 10.70
CA LEU A 125 19.42 -0.32 10.75
C LEU A 125 18.97 -0.81 9.37
N ALA A 126 18.35 0.07 8.57
CA ALA A 126 17.97 -0.27 7.20
C ALA A 126 19.20 -0.66 6.35
N GLN A 127 20.29 0.12 6.45
CA GLN A 127 21.54 -0.17 5.76
C GLN A 127 22.13 -1.52 6.18
N THR A 128 22.15 -1.81 7.48
CA THR A 128 22.65 -3.09 8.02
C THR A 128 21.87 -4.30 7.48
N LEU A 129 20.58 -4.10 7.18
CA LEU A 129 19.70 -5.12 6.62
C LEU A 129 19.62 -5.11 5.09
N ASN A 130 20.35 -4.22 4.39
CA ASN A 130 20.17 -3.95 2.96
C ASN A 130 18.69 -3.69 2.58
N GLY A 131 18.03 -2.85 3.38
CA GLY A 131 16.63 -2.46 3.22
C GLY A 131 16.45 -0.95 3.04
N GLU A 132 15.20 -0.56 2.86
CA GLU A 132 14.78 0.83 2.66
C GLU A 132 14.16 1.42 3.94
N VAL A 133 14.18 2.75 4.04
CA VAL A 133 13.67 3.48 5.21
C VAL A 133 12.26 4.01 4.94
N GLY A 134 11.30 3.55 5.74
CA GLY A 134 9.92 4.02 5.72
C GLY A 134 9.58 4.94 6.89
N CYS A 135 8.40 5.55 6.85
CA CYS A 135 7.84 6.18 8.04
C CYS A 135 6.31 6.12 8.09
N SER A 136 5.77 6.41 9.28
CA SER A 136 4.32 6.61 9.48
C SER A 136 3.88 8.01 9.08
N ARG A 137 2.58 8.20 8.80
CA ARG A 137 2.02 9.49 8.39
C ARG A 137 2.41 10.66 9.31
N PRO A 138 2.38 10.54 10.66
CA PRO A 138 2.80 11.66 11.50
C PRO A 138 4.24 12.13 11.30
N ILE A 139 5.17 11.23 10.98
CA ILE A 139 6.58 11.59 10.73
C ILE A 139 6.71 12.39 9.43
N ALA A 140 5.93 12.04 8.40
CA ALA A 140 5.95 12.76 7.13
C ALA A 140 5.05 14.00 7.12
N ALA A 141 3.75 13.81 7.31
CA ALA A 141 2.75 14.86 7.10
C ALA A 141 2.66 15.87 8.25
N ASP A 142 2.87 15.43 9.50
CA ASP A 142 2.71 16.31 10.66
C ASP A 142 4.05 16.98 11.03
N GLN A 143 5.16 16.22 10.98
CA GLN A 143 6.49 16.70 11.34
C GLN A 143 7.34 17.19 10.15
N GLY A 144 7.05 16.74 8.93
CA GLY A 144 7.84 17.11 7.74
C GLY A 144 9.24 16.51 7.69
N TRP A 145 9.54 15.49 8.51
CA TRP A 145 10.89 14.89 8.59
C TRP A 145 11.21 13.97 7.40
N MET A 146 10.17 13.48 6.73
CA MET A 146 10.23 12.67 5.52
C MET A 146 9.09 13.07 4.59
N GLU A 147 9.21 12.82 3.29
CA GLU A 147 8.21 13.26 2.31
C GLU A 147 7.05 12.26 2.14
N ASP A 148 7.35 10.96 2.22
CA ASP A 148 6.41 9.86 1.99
C ASP A 148 6.19 9.04 3.26
N TRP A 149 5.01 8.43 3.38
CA TRP A 149 4.68 7.52 4.46
C TRP A 149 4.00 6.24 3.98
N VAL A 150 4.08 5.21 4.82
CA VAL A 150 3.40 3.94 4.63
C VAL A 150 2.00 4.00 5.26
N GLY A 151 0.99 3.55 4.50
CA GLY A 151 -0.40 3.49 4.95
C GLY A 151 -1.42 3.59 3.81
N ILE A 152 -2.71 3.53 4.15
CA ILE A 152 -3.82 3.50 3.20
C ILE A 152 -3.88 4.72 2.27
N SER A 153 -3.51 5.90 2.78
CA SER A 153 -3.45 7.17 2.04
C SER A 153 -2.04 7.52 1.57
N GLY A 154 -1.06 6.65 1.85
CA GLY A 154 0.33 6.79 1.43
C GLY A 154 0.71 5.62 0.53
N LYS A 155 1.89 5.05 0.77
CA LYS A 155 2.36 3.85 0.07
C LYS A 155 1.81 2.59 0.72
N LYS A 156 1.29 1.68 -0.10
CA LYS A 156 0.99 0.29 0.29
C LYS A 156 2.18 -0.56 -0.14
N VAL A 157 2.74 -1.32 0.78
CA VAL A 157 3.99 -2.05 0.59
C VAL A 157 3.80 -3.53 0.89
N THR A 158 4.59 -4.38 0.24
CA THR A 158 4.52 -5.85 0.39
C THR A 158 5.91 -6.49 0.57
N PRO A 159 6.76 -5.98 1.48
CA PRO A 159 8.12 -6.50 1.66
C PRO A 159 8.13 -7.91 2.26
N ARG A 160 9.29 -8.58 2.14
CA ARG A 160 9.55 -9.84 2.84
C ARG A 160 9.68 -9.63 4.36
N LEU A 161 10.13 -8.45 4.79
CA LEU A 161 10.26 -8.03 6.19
C LEU A 161 9.88 -6.55 6.32
N TYR A 162 8.97 -6.25 7.24
CA TYR A 162 8.62 -4.91 7.67
C TYR A 162 8.94 -4.75 9.17
N LEU A 163 9.85 -3.85 9.50
CA LEU A 163 10.24 -3.55 10.89
C LEU A 163 9.61 -2.22 11.32
N ALA A 164 8.70 -2.25 12.28
CA ALA A 164 7.95 -1.10 12.76
C ALA A 164 8.54 -0.56 14.09
N CYS A 165 9.34 0.49 14.02
CA CYS A 165 9.98 1.12 15.18
C CYS A 165 9.16 2.32 15.69
N GLY A 166 8.61 2.20 16.89
CA GLY A 166 7.88 3.30 17.54
C GLY A 166 6.57 3.67 16.82
N ILE A 167 5.94 2.72 16.13
CA ILE A 167 4.67 2.90 15.41
C ILE A 167 3.53 2.30 16.25
N SER A 168 2.44 3.05 16.43
CA SER A 168 1.30 2.57 17.22
C SER A 168 0.40 1.57 16.49
N GLY A 169 0.46 1.53 15.15
CA GLY A 169 -0.30 0.57 14.32
C GLY A 169 -1.76 0.94 14.12
N THR A 170 -2.07 2.21 13.88
CA THR A 170 -3.43 2.61 13.52
C THR A 170 -3.91 1.87 12.27
N ILE A 171 -5.22 1.66 12.13
CA ILE A 171 -5.83 0.96 10.97
C ILE A 171 -5.32 1.53 9.64
N GLN A 172 -5.10 2.84 9.58
CA GLN A 172 -4.60 3.52 8.40
C GLN A 172 -3.17 3.10 8.05
N HIS A 173 -2.29 2.89 9.03
CA HIS A 173 -0.94 2.38 8.77
C HIS A 173 -0.96 0.86 8.50
N ALA A 174 -1.69 0.10 9.33
CA ALA A 174 -1.85 -1.34 9.20
C ALA A 174 -2.32 -1.76 7.80
N ALA A 175 -3.29 -1.04 7.23
CA ALA A 175 -3.81 -1.29 5.90
C ALA A 175 -2.76 -1.22 4.78
N GLY A 176 -1.66 -0.49 5.01
CA GLY A 176 -0.54 -0.34 4.08
C GLY A 176 0.54 -1.42 4.21
N ILE A 177 0.57 -2.20 5.29
CA ILE A 177 1.64 -3.18 5.57
C ILE A 177 1.15 -4.61 5.76
N ARG A 178 -0.16 -4.84 5.92
CA ARG A 178 -0.74 -6.16 6.21
C ARG A 178 -0.47 -7.26 5.18
N GLU A 179 -0.01 -6.90 3.98
CA GLU A 179 0.40 -7.84 2.92
C GLU A 179 1.92 -8.12 2.97
N SER A 180 2.64 -7.59 3.97
CA SER A 180 4.04 -7.96 4.24
C SER A 180 4.13 -9.40 4.72
N ARG A 181 5.18 -10.10 4.33
CA ARG A 181 5.35 -11.51 4.72
C ARG A 181 5.70 -11.69 6.21
N LEU A 182 6.47 -10.77 6.76
CA LEU A 182 6.92 -10.78 8.15
C LEU A 182 6.86 -9.35 8.69
N ILE A 183 6.17 -9.16 9.80
CA ILE A 183 6.06 -7.88 10.50
C ILE A 183 6.67 -8.02 11.90
N VAL A 184 7.65 -7.17 12.20
CA VAL A 184 8.28 -7.11 13.52
C VAL A 184 8.05 -5.72 14.11
N SER A 185 7.59 -5.60 15.35
CA SER A 185 7.43 -4.32 16.03
C SER A 185 8.43 -4.12 17.16
N ILE A 186 8.86 -2.87 17.34
CA ILE A 186 9.60 -2.39 18.52
C ILE A 186 8.80 -1.22 19.07
N ASN A 187 8.20 -1.39 20.25
CA ASN A 187 7.40 -0.34 20.87
C ASN A 187 7.45 -0.46 22.40
N LYS A 188 7.62 0.66 23.10
CA LYS A 188 7.59 0.70 24.57
C LYS A 188 6.21 0.38 25.16
N ASP A 189 5.15 0.64 24.39
CA ASP A 189 3.78 0.35 24.80
C ASP A 189 3.41 -1.09 24.43
N ALA A 190 3.26 -1.93 25.46
CA ALA A 190 2.81 -3.32 25.33
C ALA A 190 1.42 -3.44 24.68
N LEU A 191 0.58 -2.41 24.82
CA LEU A 191 -0.79 -2.37 24.31
C LEU A 191 -0.89 -1.72 22.93
N ALA A 192 0.23 -1.36 22.30
CA ALA A 192 0.23 -0.77 20.97
C ALA A 192 -0.45 -1.70 19.95
N GLY A 193 -1.39 -1.17 19.16
CA GLY A 193 -2.15 -1.93 18.18
C GLY A 193 -1.28 -2.63 17.13
N ILE A 194 -0.08 -2.10 16.85
CA ILE A 194 0.89 -2.74 15.93
C ILE A 194 1.29 -4.15 16.41
N ASN A 195 1.32 -4.40 17.72
CA ASN A 195 1.76 -5.67 18.28
C ASN A 195 0.78 -6.81 17.92
N GLN A 196 -0.50 -6.50 17.72
CA GLN A 196 -1.51 -7.46 17.28
C GLN A 196 -1.36 -7.86 15.81
N LEU A 197 -0.71 -7.02 15.01
CA LEU A 197 -0.43 -7.27 13.60
C LEU A 197 0.94 -7.90 13.37
N SER A 198 1.84 -7.81 14.36
CA SER A 198 3.24 -8.22 14.21
C SER A 198 3.40 -9.70 14.53
N ASP A 199 4.19 -10.39 13.72
CA ASP A 199 4.59 -11.78 13.97
C ASP A 199 5.54 -11.87 15.17
N TYR A 200 6.38 -10.84 15.36
CA TYR A 200 7.26 -10.69 16.52
C TYR A 200 7.14 -9.27 17.09
N SER A 201 7.05 -9.15 18.41
CA SER A 201 6.99 -7.85 19.11
C SER A 201 8.06 -7.77 20.18
N ILE A 202 8.84 -6.69 20.19
CA ILE A 202 9.78 -6.34 21.25
C ILE A 202 9.18 -5.17 22.04
N ILE A 203 8.89 -5.41 23.32
CA ILE A 203 8.40 -4.38 24.23
C ILE A 203 9.61 -3.72 24.89
N GLY A 204 9.94 -2.51 24.45
CA GLY A 204 11.12 -1.79 24.92
C GLY A 204 11.29 -0.44 24.25
N ASP A 205 12.23 0.35 24.78
CA ASP A 205 12.57 1.64 24.20
C ASP A 205 13.30 1.44 22.86
N ILE A 206 12.87 2.17 21.83
CA ILE A 206 13.53 2.15 20.52
C ILE A 206 14.99 2.58 20.63
N TYR A 207 15.32 3.52 21.52
CA TYR A 207 16.68 4.05 21.71
C TYR A 207 17.63 3.05 22.36
N GLU A 208 17.11 1.97 22.97
CA GLU A 208 17.91 0.87 23.50
C GLU A 208 17.91 -0.33 22.56
N VAL A 209 16.72 -0.71 22.07
CA VAL A 209 16.53 -1.93 21.28
C VAL A 209 17.14 -1.82 19.89
N VAL A 210 16.94 -0.70 19.17
CA VAL A 210 17.45 -0.56 17.80
C VAL A 210 18.98 -0.58 17.76
N PRO A 211 19.73 0.17 18.61
CA PRO A 211 21.18 0.08 18.62
C PRO A 211 21.70 -1.31 19.01
N ALA A 212 21.07 -1.98 19.98
CA ALA A 212 21.43 -3.36 20.35
C ALA A 212 21.21 -4.34 19.20
N LEU A 213 20.12 -4.18 18.44
CA LEU A 213 19.82 -4.98 17.26
C LEU A 213 20.86 -4.73 16.14
N ILE A 214 21.21 -3.48 15.86
CA ILE A 214 22.25 -3.13 14.88
C ILE A 214 23.57 -3.83 15.25
N LYS A 215 23.97 -3.74 16.53
CA LYS A 215 25.19 -4.38 17.02
C LYS A 215 25.16 -5.89 16.81
N ALA A 216 24.09 -6.56 17.23
CA ALA A 216 23.95 -8.01 17.07
C ALA A 216 23.95 -8.45 15.60
N LEU A 217 23.32 -7.67 14.71
CA LEU A 217 23.32 -7.96 13.27
C LEU A 217 24.72 -7.81 12.65
N LYS A 218 25.49 -6.82 13.08
CA LYS A 218 26.88 -6.63 12.63
C LYS A 218 27.83 -7.72 13.14
N GLU A 219 27.52 -8.35 14.27
CA GLU A 219 28.31 -9.48 14.80
C GLU A 219 27.95 -10.83 14.12
N LEU A 220 26.77 -10.92 13.52
CA LEU A 220 26.30 -12.10 12.79
C LEU A 220 26.75 -12.15 11.33
N GLY A 221 27.16 -11.01 10.76
CA GLY A 221 27.65 -10.85 9.39
C GLY A 221 29.16 -10.72 9.30
#